data_AF-A0A366FU49-F1
#
_entry.id   AF-A0A366FU49-F1
#
_cell.length_a   1.000
_cell.length_b   1.000
_cell.length_c   1.000
_cell.angle_alpha   90.00
_cell.angle_beta   90.00
_cell.angle_gamma   90.00
#
_symmetry.space_group_name_H-M   'P 1'
#
loop_
_entity.id
_entity.type
_entity.pdbx_description
1 polymer ?
#
loop_
_entity_poly.entity_id
_entity_poly.type
_entity_poly.pdbx_seq_one_letter_code
_entity_poly.pdbx_strand_id
1 'polypeptide(L)'
;MYDNERIQAVRRLLFEYVESPSLRHLRDSRSIDKLAQSIIIAIDRQRSVWSKWEGEREALLRAAAECWIPIEDMRQFLNNLPGPKLTTTDVAQRLRAVHEEPYNHYPNEGLQEACLGVYRREVSEGTELPAIIGALQEFVEEEGARRRREAEATYREQQKEERETLERRFLAGADCKWTPIGGSKALYIRKNGRAYRLVPTKDKRWELFRIQDVDDSGKEIGVYGRRGDANKALAKLAYEPEPRW
;
A
#
# COMPACT_ATOMS: atom_id res chain seq x y z
N MET A 1 -5.85 9.96 -19.03
CA MET A 1 -4.83 8.98 -19.52
C MET A 1 -4.94 8.70 -21.03
N TYR A 2 -6.10 8.92 -21.67
CA TYR A 2 -6.32 8.76 -23.12
C TYR A 2 -5.52 9.67 -24.05
N ASP A 3 -5.17 10.87 -23.59
CA ASP A 3 -4.32 11.77 -24.37
C ASP A 3 -2.96 11.15 -24.68
N ASN A 4 -2.42 10.31 -23.80
CA ASN A 4 -1.07 9.77 -23.99
C ASN A 4 -0.99 8.76 -25.14
N GLU A 5 -2.00 7.92 -25.35
CA GLU A 5 -2.00 6.95 -26.46
C GLU A 5 -2.22 7.62 -27.83
N ARG A 6 -3.15 8.58 -27.91
CA ARG A 6 -3.36 9.39 -29.12
C ARG A 6 -2.11 10.19 -29.45
N ILE A 7 -1.52 10.83 -28.45
CA ILE A 7 -0.27 11.58 -28.59
C ILE A 7 0.89 10.66 -29.01
N GLN A 8 0.98 9.44 -28.48
CA GLN A 8 2.02 8.48 -28.89
C GLN A 8 1.85 7.99 -30.33
N ALA A 9 0.61 7.71 -30.76
CA ALA A 9 0.32 7.31 -32.13
C ALA A 9 0.68 8.44 -33.13
N VAL A 10 0.33 9.69 -32.79
CA VAL A 10 0.72 10.87 -33.58
C VAL A 10 2.23 11.06 -33.57
N ARG A 11 2.89 10.96 -32.42
CA ARG A 11 4.35 11.08 -32.30
C ARG A 11 5.06 10.05 -33.16
N ARG A 12 4.63 8.78 -33.15
CA ARG A 12 5.22 7.73 -34.00
C ARG A 12 5.14 8.09 -35.48
N LEU A 13 3.97 8.50 -35.96
CA LEU A 13 3.78 8.89 -37.36
C LEU A 13 4.63 10.11 -37.76
N LEU A 14 4.78 11.08 -36.86
CA LEU A 14 5.66 12.23 -37.07
C LEU A 14 7.14 11.82 -37.12
N PHE A 15 7.58 10.93 -36.24
CA PHE A 15 8.95 10.41 -36.24
C PHE A 15 9.25 9.61 -37.51
N GLU A 16 8.37 8.69 -37.90
CA GLU A 16 8.51 7.92 -39.16
C GLU A 16 8.57 8.85 -40.38
N TYR A 17 7.82 9.95 -40.37
CA TYR A 17 7.86 10.94 -41.43
C TYR A 17 9.19 11.70 -41.47
N VAL A 18 9.74 12.08 -40.31
CA VAL A 18 11.00 12.85 -40.23
C VAL A 18 12.25 11.98 -40.44
N GLU A 19 12.21 10.71 -40.05
CA GLU A 19 13.31 9.75 -40.22
C GLU A 19 13.48 9.23 -41.66
N SER A 20 12.57 9.56 -42.55
CA SER A 20 12.67 9.19 -43.97
C SER A 20 14.00 9.71 -44.58
N PRO A 21 14.79 8.87 -45.27
CA PRO A 21 16.15 9.21 -45.73
C PRO A 21 16.26 10.39 -46.69
N SER A 22 15.17 10.69 -47.40
CA SER A 22 15.08 11.86 -48.28
C SER A 22 14.41 12.97 -47.49
N LEU A 23 14.91 14.21 -47.51
CA LEU A 23 14.23 15.35 -46.86
C LEU A 23 13.28 16.09 -47.83
N ARG A 24 13.17 15.65 -49.09
CA ARG A 24 12.39 16.33 -50.12
C ARG A 24 10.88 16.25 -49.85
N HIS A 25 10.42 15.16 -49.24
CA HIS A 25 9.00 14.96 -48.91
C HIS A 25 8.52 15.93 -47.82
N LEU A 26 9.41 16.46 -46.97
CA LEU A 26 9.05 17.44 -45.93
C LEU A 26 8.46 18.75 -46.51
N ARG A 27 8.72 19.05 -47.78
CA ARG A 27 8.22 20.24 -48.48
C ARG A 27 7.27 19.91 -49.63
N ASP A 28 6.99 18.62 -49.87
CA ASP A 28 6.06 18.16 -50.90
C ASP A 28 4.63 18.14 -50.36
N SER A 29 3.73 18.92 -50.97
CA SER A 29 2.33 19.03 -50.55
C SER A 29 1.65 17.66 -50.49
N ARG A 30 1.89 16.78 -51.46
CA ARG A 30 1.22 15.46 -51.50
C ARG A 30 1.67 14.55 -50.37
N SER A 31 2.94 14.62 -50.00
CA SER A 31 3.49 13.87 -48.87
C SER A 31 2.95 14.37 -47.54
N ILE A 32 2.78 15.69 -47.39
CA ILE A 32 2.15 16.32 -46.22
C ILE A 32 0.68 15.92 -46.12
N ASP A 33 -0.07 15.97 -47.22
CA ASP A 33 -1.49 15.59 -47.24
C ASP A 33 -1.68 14.11 -46.86
N LYS A 34 -0.77 13.23 -47.33
CA LYS A 34 -0.78 11.81 -46.97
C LYS A 34 -0.46 11.57 -45.50
N LEU A 35 0.47 12.33 -44.92
CA LEU A 35 0.76 12.28 -43.48
C LEU A 35 -0.46 12.76 -42.67
N ALA A 36 -1.07 13.87 -43.06
CA ALA A 36 -2.25 14.43 -42.40
C ALA A 36 -3.41 13.42 -42.42
N GLN A 37 -3.69 12.79 -43.56
CA GLN A 37 -4.68 11.71 -43.66
C GLN A 37 -4.33 10.52 -42.76
N SER A 38 -3.05 10.14 -42.67
CA SER A 38 -2.61 9.02 -41.81
C SER A 38 -2.77 9.33 -40.32
N ILE A 39 -2.51 10.59 -39.93
CA ILE A 39 -2.74 11.09 -38.56
C ILE A 39 -4.23 11.06 -38.23
N ILE A 40 -5.09 11.59 -39.11
CA ILE A 40 -6.54 11.59 -38.94
C ILE A 40 -7.06 10.16 -38.83
N ILE A 41 -6.62 9.25 -39.73
CA ILE A 41 -6.99 7.84 -39.69
C ILE A 41 -6.53 7.16 -38.39
N ALA A 42 -5.34 7.47 -37.88
CA ALA A 42 -4.86 6.89 -36.63
C ALA A 42 -5.66 7.39 -35.42
N ILE A 43 -6.06 8.65 -35.42
CA ILE A 43 -6.92 9.25 -34.39
C ILE A 43 -8.35 8.69 -34.48
N ASP A 44 -8.91 8.55 -35.68
CA ASP A 44 -10.30 8.14 -35.92
C ASP A 44 -10.51 6.61 -35.87
N ARG A 45 -9.53 5.80 -36.31
CA ARG A 45 -9.63 4.33 -36.28
C ARG A 45 -9.52 3.77 -34.87
N GLN A 46 -8.85 4.47 -33.94
CA GLN A 46 -8.97 4.15 -32.53
C GLN A 46 -10.27 4.74 -32.00
N ARG A 47 -11.40 4.12 -32.36
CA ARG A 47 -12.54 4.09 -31.44
C ARG A 47 -11.98 3.50 -30.15
N SER A 48 -11.66 4.37 -29.20
CA SER A 48 -11.25 3.96 -27.85
C SER A 48 -12.21 2.87 -27.43
N VAL A 49 -11.70 1.76 -26.89
CA VAL A 49 -12.52 0.70 -26.30
C VAL A 49 -13.53 1.29 -25.30
N TRP A 50 -13.25 2.51 -24.83
CA TRP A 50 -14.00 3.28 -23.86
C TRP A 50 -14.68 4.54 -24.42
N SER A 51 -14.93 4.65 -25.73
CA SER A 51 -15.61 5.83 -26.31
C SER A 51 -17.03 6.09 -25.79
N LYS A 52 -17.63 5.11 -25.10
CA LYS A 52 -18.93 5.26 -24.41
C LYS A 52 -18.83 5.98 -23.05
N TRP A 53 -17.61 6.23 -22.58
CA TRP A 53 -17.26 6.68 -21.22
C TRP A 53 -16.70 8.10 -21.22
N GLU A 54 -17.34 9.02 -21.94
CA GLU A 54 -16.93 10.42 -21.95
C GLU A 54 -17.74 11.24 -20.94
N GLY A 55 -17.12 12.28 -20.37
CA GLY A 55 -17.77 13.25 -19.49
C GLY A 55 -18.22 12.68 -18.14
N GLU A 56 -19.46 13.01 -17.75
CA GLU A 56 -20.02 12.75 -16.42
C GLU A 56 -20.09 11.26 -16.05
N ARG A 57 -20.28 10.38 -17.05
CA ARG A 57 -20.34 8.92 -16.83
C ARG A 57 -19.04 8.37 -16.24
N GLU A 58 -17.91 8.84 -16.74
CA GLU A 58 -16.59 8.43 -16.28
C GLU A 58 -16.27 9.02 -14.91
N ALA A 59 -16.61 10.28 -14.68
CA ALA A 59 -16.41 10.93 -13.38
C ALA A 59 -17.18 10.20 -12.27
N LEU A 60 -18.44 9.86 -12.53
CA LEU A 60 -19.29 9.16 -11.56
C LEU A 60 -18.83 7.72 -11.33
N LEU A 61 -18.44 7.00 -12.38
CA LEU A 61 -17.90 5.64 -12.24
C LEU A 61 -16.62 5.63 -11.40
N ARG A 62 -15.74 6.61 -11.59
CA ARG A 62 -14.51 6.75 -10.80
C ARG A 62 -14.80 7.04 -9.34
N ALA A 63 -15.74 7.95 -9.05
CA ALA A 63 -16.17 8.23 -7.68
C ALA A 63 -16.73 6.96 -7.01
N ALA A 64 -17.50 6.16 -7.76
CA ALA A 64 -18.06 4.91 -7.29
C ALA A 64 -17.05 3.74 -7.18
N ALA A 65 -15.83 3.89 -7.72
CA ALA A 65 -14.91 2.76 -7.90
C ALA A 65 -14.54 2.06 -6.59
N GLU A 66 -14.35 2.81 -5.51
CA GLU A 66 -13.97 2.25 -4.21
C GLU A 66 -15.17 1.83 -3.35
N CYS A 67 -16.39 2.01 -3.86
CA CYS A 67 -17.63 1.71 -3.16
C CYS A 67 -18.30 0.45 -3.70
N TRP A 68 -18.99 -0.29 -2.83
CA TRP A 68 -19.82 -1.41 -3.25
C TRP A 68 -21.21 -0.93 -3.66
N ILE A 69 -21.46 -0.88 -4.96
CA ILE A 69 -22.75 -0.52 -5.56
C ILE A 69 -23.15 -1.61 -6.56
N PRO A 70 -24.43 -2.04 -6.60
CA PRO A 70 -24.91 -2.97 -7.62
C PRO A 70 -24.64 -2.45 -9.04
N ILE A 71 -24.02 -3.28 -9.88
CA ILE A 71 -23.63 -2.91 -11.25
C ILE A 71 -24.87 -2.58 -12.09
N GLU A 72 -25.97 -3.30 -11.87
CA GLU A 72 -27.25 -3.13 -12.55
C GLU A 72 -27.82 -1.73 -12.33
N ASP A 73 -27.79 -1.25 -11.08
CA ASP A 73 -28.31 0.05 -10.68
C ASP A 73 -27.39 1.17 -11.19
N MET A 74 -26.07 0.96 -11.10
CA MET A 74 -25.07 1.84 -11.71
C MET A 74 -25.30 1.98 -13.22
N ARG A 75 -25.52 0.86 -13.93
CA ARG A 75 -25.80 0.84 -15.36
C ARG A 75 -27.11 1.56 -15.68
N GLN A 76 -28.15 1.36 -14.88
CA GLN A 76 -29.43 2.04 -15.08
C GLN A 76 -29.27 3.56 -14.96
N PHE A 77 -28.57 4.02 -13.92
CA PHE A 77 -28.28 5.43 -13.71
C PHE A 77 -27.45 6.02 -14.84
N LEU A 78 -26.32 5.39 -15.19
CA LEU A 78 -25.42 5.88 -16.24
C LEU A 78 -26.09 5.99 -17.62
N ASN A 79 -27.09 5.13 -17.89
CA ASN A 79 -27.87 5.19 -19.12
C ASN A 79 -28.88 6.34 -19.17
N ASN A 80 -29.20 6.97 -18.04
CA ASN A 80 -29.98 8.22 -18.02
C ASN A 80 -29.15 9.44 -18.41
N LEU A 81 -27.82 9.34 -18.34
CA LEU A 81 -26.90 10.38 -18.80
C LEU A 81 -26.71 10.32 -20.33
N PRO A 82 -26.38 11.44 -21.00
CA PRO A 82 -26.13 11.46 -22.44
C PRO A 82 -25.04 10.49 -22.88
N GLY A 83 -25.27 9.80 -24.00
CA GLY A 83 -24.27 8.95 -24.65
C GLY A 83 -24.80 7.56 -25.07
N PRO A 84 -23.94 6.72 -25.67
CA PRO A 84 -24.34 5.39 -26.14
C PRO A 84 -24.87 4.49 -25.03
N LYS A 85 -25.81 3.61 -25.33
CA LYS A 85 -26.35 2.66 -24.34
C LYS A 85 -25.25 1.73 -23.81
N LEU A 86 -25.16 1.64 -22.48
CA LEU A 86 -24.23 0.79 -21.74
C LEU A 86 -24.90 -0.54 -21.36
N THR A 87 -24.16 -1.62 -21.55
CA THR A 87 -24.49 -2.96 -21.04
C THR A 87 -23.89 -3.17 -19.64
N THR A 88 -24.35 -4.18 -18.90
CA THR A 88 -23.73 -4.56 -17.61
C THR A 88 -22.24 -4.87 -17.80
N THR A 89 -21.90 -5.58 -18.88
CA THR A 89 -20.51 -5.91 -19.20
C THR A 89 -19.67 -4.65 -19.47
N ASP A 90 -20.22 -3.65 -20.16
CA ASP A 90 -19.50 -2.37 -20.37
C ASP A 90 -19.12 -1.74 -19.02
N VAL A 91 -20.07 -1.69 -18.07
CA VAL A 91 -19.86 -1.10 -16.73
C VAL A 91 -18.86 -1.92 -15.91
N ALA A 92 -19.03 -3.23 -15.86
CA ALA A 92 -18.14 -4.13 -15.10
C ALA A 92 -16.69 -4.06 -15.61
N GLN A 93 -16.50 -4.08 -16.93
CA GLN A 93 -15.15 -4.01 -17.52
C GLN A 93 -14.53 -2.63 -17.36
N ARG A 94 -15.32 -1.55 -17.45
CA ARG A 94 -14.78 -0.20 -17.20
C ARG A 94 -14.38 -0.03 -15.74
N LEU A 95 -15.20 -0.50 -14.80
CA LEU A 95 -14.91 -0.44 -13.37
C LEU A 95 -13.61 -1.22 -13.06
N ARG A 96 -13.47 -2.43 -13.59
CA ARG A 96 -12.23 -3.20 -13.51
C ARG A 96 -11.03 -2.43 -14.08
N ALA A 97 -11.18 -1.84 -15.26
CA ALA A 97 -10.11 -1.06 -15.87
C ALA A 97 -9.70 0.15 -14.98
N VAL A 98 -10.65 0.79 -14.29
CA VAL A 98 -10.36 1.83 -13.30
C VAL A 98 -9.59 1.25 -12.11
N HIS A 99 -9.96 0.07 -11.59
CA HIS A 99 -9.23 -0.58 -10.49
C HIS A 99 -7.81 -1.03 -10.87
N GLU A 100 -7.58 -1.34 -12.14
CA GLU A 100 -6.27 -1.71 -12.67
C GLU A 100 -5.36 -0.50 -12.92
N GLU A 101 -5.87 0.73 -12.89
CA GLU A 101 -5.07 1.95 -13.03
C GLU A 101 -4.18 2.17 -11.77
N PRO A 102 -2.97 2.76 -11.94
CA PRO A 102 -2.09 3.05 -10.82
C PRO A 102 -2.77 3.94 -9.77
N TYR A 103 -2.52 3.65 -8.49
CA TYR A 103 -3.03 4.39 -7.32
C TYR A 103 -4.55 4.31 -7.08
N ASN A 104 -5.30 3.52 -7.87
CA ASN A 104 -6.66 3.17 -7.52
C ASN A 104 -6.69 1.89 -6.69
N HIS A 105 -7.72 1.76 -5.86
CA HIS A 105 -7.91 0.60 -5.02
C HIS A 105 -9.17 -0.17 -5.41
N TYR A 106 -9.09 -1.49 -5.27
CA TYR A 106 -10.30 -2.31 -5.26
C TYR A 106 -11.11 -1.98 -4.00
N PRO A 107 -12.45 -2.00 -4.09
CA PRO A 107 -13.30 -1.83 -2.91
C PRO A 107 -13.00 -2.92 -1.88
N ASN A 108 -12.99 -2.55 -0.60
CA ASN A 108 -12.63 -3.48 0.47
C ASN A 108 -13.71 -4.56 0.62
N GLU A 109 -13.37 -5.83 0.32
CA GLU A 109 -14.30 -6.97 0.41
C GLU A 109 -14.94 -7.10 1.80
N GLY A 110 -14.18 -6.82 2.87
CA GLY A 110 -14.69 -6.88 4.23
C GLY A 110 -15.70 -5.79 4.59
N LEU A 111 -15.96 -4.83 3.69
CA LEU A 111 -16.98 -3.78 3.86
C LEU A 111 -18.20 -3.99 2.94
N GLN A 112 -18.21 -5.03 2.10
CA GLN A 112 -19.24 -5.24 1.09
C GLN A 112 -20.66 -5.19 1.63
N GLU A 113 -21.00 -6.05 2.59
CA GLU A 113 -22.35 -6.10 3.16
C GLU A 113 -22.76 -4.79 3.84
N ALA A 114 -21.80 -4.12 4.49
CA ALA A 114 -22.06 -2.88 5.20
C ALA A 114 -22.34 -1.73 4.20
N CYS A 115 -21.53 -1.61 3.14
CA CYS A 115 -21.77 -0.68 2.05
C CYS A 115 -23.10 -0.96 1.34
N LEU A 116 -23.43 -2.23 1.05
CA LEU A 116 -24.73 -2.59 0.48
C LEU A 116 -25.90 -2.31 1.44
N GLY A 117 -25.67 -2.33 2.74
CA GLY A 117 -26.63 -1.91 3.76
C GLY A 117 -26.92 -0.41 3.68
N VAL A 118 -25.86 0.43 3.64
CA VAL A 118 -25.97 1.88 3.43
C VAL A 118 -26.67 2.17 2.10
N TYR A 119 -26.22 1.54 1.02
CA TYR A 119 -26.83 1.68 -0.31
C TYR A 119 -28.34 1.44 -0.29
N ARG A 120 -28.79 0.30 0.25
CA ARG A 120 -30.22 -0.04 0.32
C ARG A 120 -31.04 0.94 1.15
N ARG A 121 -30.47 1.45 2.25
CA ARG A 121 -31.10 2.48 3.08
C ARG A 121 -31.31 3.76 2.28
N GLU A 122 -30.25 4.29 1.66
CA GLU A 122 -30.33 5.52 0.87
C GLU A 122 -31.30 5.38 -0.32
N VAL A 123 -31.30 4.24 -1.02
CA VAL A 123 -32.26 3.96 -2.09
C VAL A 123 -33.69 3.98 -1.57
N SER A 124 -33.96 3.41 -0.39
CA SER A 124 -35.31 3.41 0.20
C SER A 124 -35.79 4.80 0.61
N GLU A 125 -34.87 5.71 0.88
CA GLU A 125 -35.15 7.12 1.20
C GLU A 125 -35.36 7.97 -0.06
N GLY A 126 -35.10 7.41 -1.25
CA GLY A 126 -35.20 8.10 -2.53
C GLY A 126 -34.01 9.00 -2.84
N THR A 127 -32.86 8.76 -2.21
CA THR A 127 -31.62 9.51 -2.46
C THR A 127 -31.09 9.21 -3.86
N GLU A 128 -30.63 10.24 -4.56
CA GLU A 128 -30.05 10.10 -5.90
C GLU A 128 -28.65 9.47 -5.88
N LEU A 129 -28.32 8.64 -6.88
CA LEU A 129 -27.09 7.84 -6.89
C LEU A 129 -25.78 8.64 -6.65
N PRO A 130 -25.58 9.87 -7.20
CA PRO A 130 -24.39 10.67 -6.90
C PRO A 130 -24.24 10.99 -5.40
N ALA A 131 -25.36 11.25 -4.71
CA ALA A 131 -25.36 11.49 -3.27
C ALA A 131 -25.13 10.19 -2.48
N ILE A 132 -25.69 9.07 -2.94
CA ILE A 132 -25.40 7.74 -2.37
C ILE A 132 -23.90 7.42 -2.47
N ILE A 133 -23.27 7.71 -3.61
CA ILE A 133 -21.82 7.51 -3.80
C ILE A 133 -21.05 8.32 -2.76
N GLY A 134 -21.40 9.61 -2.56
CA GLY A 134 -20.78 10.44 -1.53
C GLY A 134 -20.91 9.86 -0.12
N ALA A 135 -22.12 9.41 0.25
CA ALA A 135 -22.37 8.78 1.55
C ALA A 135 -21.58 7.47 1.73
N LEU A 136 -21.44 6.68 0.66
CA LEU A 136 -20.65 5.45 0.69
C LEU A 136 -19.14 5.72 0.81
N GLN A 137 -18.63 6.76 0.15
CA GLN A 137 -17.23 7.18 0.28
C GLN A 137 -16.91 7.57 1.73
N GLU A 138 -17.74 8.42 2.34
CA GLU A 138 -17.61 8.82 3.75
C GLU A 138 -17.66 7.60 4.67
N PHE A 139 -18.63 6.71 4.46
CA PHE A 139 -18.76 5.47 5.23
C PHE A 139 -17.50 4.58 5.13
N VAL A 140 -16.97 4.36 3.93
CA VAL A 140 -15.77 3.53 3.71
C VAL A 140 -14.54 4.15 4.39
N GLU A 141 -14.39 5.47 4.32
CA GLU A 141 -13.29 6.19 4.96
C GLU A 141 -13.35 6.06 6.49
N GLU A 142 -14.52 6.30 7.09
CA GLU A 142 -14.74 6.22 8.54
C GLU A 142 -14.53 4.80 9.08
N GLU A 143 -15.12 3.80 8.43
CA GLU A 143 -14.97 2.40 8.79
C GLU A 143 -13.52 1.92 8.63
N GLY A 144 -12.86 2.34 7.55
CA GLY A 144 -11.44 2.10 7.35
C GLY A 144 -10.59 2.71 8.47
N ALA A 145 -10.89 3.94 8.87
CA ALA A 145 -10.20 4.61 9.98
C ALA A 145 -10.47 3.96 11.33
N ARG A 146 -11.70 3.49 11.59
CA ARG A 146 -12.04 2.73 12.80
C ARG A 146 -11.24 1.43 12.88
N ARG A 147 -11.26 0.62 11.83
CA ARG A 147 -10.53 -0.66 11.76
C ARG A 147 -9.02 -0.47 11.93
N ARG A 148 -8.43 0.58 11.33
CA ARG A 148 -7.01 0.91 11.54
C ARG A 148 -6.71 1.20 13.01
N ARG A 149 -7.55 1.99 13.69
CA ARG A 149 -7.38 2.29 15.13
C ARG A 149 -7.49 1.04 16.00
N GLU A 150 -8.46 0.16 15.72
CA GLU A 150 -8.63 -1.11 16.42
C GLU A 150 -7.43 -2.05 16.21
N ALA A 151 -6.96 -2.17 14.97
CA ALA A 151 -5.77 -2.95 14.63
C ALA A 151 -4.50 -2.40 15.29
N GLU A 152 -4.34 -1.07 15.33
CA GLU A 152 -3.22 -0.44 16.03
C GLU A 152 -3.28 -0.66 17.54
N ALA A 153 -4.48 -0.59 18.16
CA ALA A 153 -4.66 -0.82 19.58
C ALA A 153 -4.31 -2.26 19.96
N THR A 154 -4.87 -3.23 19.23
CA THR A 154 -4.60 -4.66 19.43
C THR A 154 -3.13 -4.99 19.20
N TYR A 155 -2.50 -4.44 18.16
CA TYR A 155 -1.07 -4.61 17.93
C TYR A 155 -0.22 -4.04 19.08
N ARG A 156 -0.57 -2.86 19.60
CA ARG A 156 0.12 -2.25 20.75
C ARG A 156 -0.05 -3.09 22.02
N GLU A 157 -1.21 -3.68 22.24
CA GLU A 157 -1.47 -4.59 23.36
C GLU A 157 -0.63 -5.86 23.23
N GLN A 158 -0.66 -6.52 22.07
CA GLN A 158 0.18 -7.69 21.80
C GLN A 158 1.67 -7.39 22.01
N GLN A 159 2.17 -6.24 21.54
CA GLN A 159 3.56 -5.84 21.77
C GLN A 159 3.88 -5.64 23.27
N LYS A 160 2.94 -5.11 24.05
CA LYS A 160 3.10 -4.98 25.51
C LYS A 160 3.11 -6.36 26.17
N GLU A 161 2.17 -7.24 25.83
CA GLU A 161 2.09 -8.59 26.38
C GLU A 161 3.32 -9.42 26.04
N GLU A 162 3.80 -9.37 24.79
CA GLU A 162 5.04 -10.02 24.36
C GLU A 162 6.23 -9.51 25.17
N ARG A 163 6.32 -8.19 25.35
CA ARG A 163 7.37 -7.57 26.16
C ARG A 163 7.31 -8.03 27.61
N GLU A 164 6.16 -7.97 28.26
CA GLU A 164 5.96 -8.41 29.65
C GLU A 164 6.23 -9.90 29.81
N THR A 165 5.91 -10.71 28.81
CA THR A 165 6.21 -12.15 28.80
C THR A 165 7.71 -12.39 28.72
N LEU A 166 8.42 -11.66 27.85
CA LEU A 166 9.88 -11.76 27.76
C LEU A 166 10.58 -11.26 29.03
N GLU A 167 10.11 -10.16 29.63
CA GLU A 167 10.61 -9.64 30.90
C GLU A 167 10.40 -10.69 32.01
N ARG A 168 9.20 -11.26 32.13
CA ARG A 168 8.91 -12.37 33.08
C ARG A 168 9.80 -13.58 32.85
N ARG A 169 10.07 -13.97 31.61
CA ARG A 169 10.96 -15.11 31.29
C ARG A 169 12.39 -14.85 31.74
N PHE A 170 12.92 -13.65 31.50
CA PHE A 170 14.26 -13.29 31.97
C PHE A 170 14.36 -13.34 33.50
N LEU A 171 13.38 -12.75 34.19
CA LEU A 171 13.33 -12.71 35.66
C LEU A 171 13.14 -14.10 36.27
N ALA A 172 12.39 -14.99 35.62
CA ALA A 172 12.22 -16.38 36.03
C ALA A 172 13.47 -17.25 35.80
N GLY A 173 14.56 -16.69 35.26
CA GLY A 173 15.79 -17.44 35.02
C GLY A 173 15.78 -18.29 33.74
N ALA A 174 14.77 -18.15 32.88
CA ALA A 174 14.69 -18.89 31.62
C ALA A 174 15.47 -18.18 30.51
N ASP A 175 16.02 -18.97 29.58
CA ASP A 175 16.65 -18.43 28.39
C ASP A 175 15.66 -17.61 27.54
N CYS A 176 16.13 -16.45 27.08
CA CYS A 176 15.32 -15.49 26.34
C CYS A 176 16.14 -14.77 25.28
N LYS A 177 15.47 -14.02 24.40
CA LYS A 177 16.13 -13.11 23.46
C LYS A 177 16.47 -11.79 24.16
N TRP A 178 17.14 -10.88 23.47
CA TRP A 178 17.35 -9.52 23.98
C TRP A 178 16.02 -8.85 24.31
N THR A 179 15.88 -8.41 25.54
CA THR A 179 14.64 -7.82 26.07
C THR A 179 15.01 -6.61 26.93
N PRO A 180 14.41 -5.44 26.70
CA PRO A 180 14.54 -4.31 27.62
C PRO A 180 13.72 -4.62 28.88
N ILE A 181 14.27 -4.35 30.07
CA ILE A 181 13.58 -4.58 31.36
C ILE A 181 13.28 -3.22 32.00
N GLY A 182 12.06 -3.05 32.53
CA GLY A 182 11.70 -1.86 33.32
C GLY A 182 11.82 -0.53 32.55
N GLY A 183 11.65 -0.55 31.23
CA GLY A 183 11.80 0.66 30.40
C GLY A 183 13.25 1.09 30.13
N SER A 184 14.26 0.33 30.57
CA SER A 184 15.66 0.69 30.37
C SER A 184 16.06 0.69 28.90
N LYS A 185 17.00 1.57 28.54
CA LYS A 185 17.70 1.54 27.24
C LYS A 185 18.68 0.36 27.13
N ALA A 186 19.03 -0.26 28.26
CA ALA A 186 19.81 -1.47 28.29
C ALA A 186 18.96 -2.68 27.84
N LEU A 187 19.58 -3.60 27.13
CA LEU A 187 18.98 -4.86 26.72
C LEU A 187 19.54 -5.99 27.57
N TYR A 188 18.68 -6.91 27.98
CA TYR A 188 19.02 -8.04 28.81
C TYR A 188 18.80 -9.32 28.02
N ILE A 189 19.66 -10.32 28.20
CA ILE A 189 19.49 -11.64 27.60
C ILE A 189 19.94 -12.70 28.58
N ARG A 190 19.22 -13.81 28.61
CA ARG A 190 19.66 -15.02 29.29
C ARG A 190 19.92 -16.11 28.26
N LYS A 191 21.12 -16.68 28.30
CA LYS A 191 21.56 -17.73 27.37
C LYS A 191 22.36 -18.77 28.11
N ASN A 192 21.97 -20.04 27.97
CA ASN A 192 22.53 -21.16 28.72
C ASN A 192 22.48 -20.89 30.24
N GLY A 193 21.36 -20.34 30.72
CA GLY A 193 21.14 -19.99 32.14
C GLY A 193 21.92 -18.76 32.64
N ARG A 194 22.82 -18.19 31.83
CA ARG A 194 23.63 -17.00 32.20
C ARG A 194 22.98 -15.71 31.71
N ALA A 195 22.92 -14.70 32.58
CA ALA A 195 22.38 -13.39 32.28
C ALA A 195 23.46 -12.40 31.83
N TYR A 196 23.12 -11.59 30.83
CA TYR A 196 23.97 -10.57 30.26
C TYR A 196 23.18 -9.28 30.04
N ARG A 197 23.86 -8.14 30.16
CA ARG A 197 23.31 -6.80 29.93
C ARG A 197 24.11 -6.10 28.84
N LEU A 198 23.41 -5.48 27.90
CA LEU A 198 23.98 -4.70 26.80
C LEU A 198 23.53 -3.25 26.94
N VAL A 199 24.48 -2.33 27.09
CA VAL A 199 24.20 -0.91 27.33
C VAL A 199 24.69 -0.11 26.11
N PRO A 200 23.84 0.77 25.54
CA PRO A 200 24.27 1.64 24.46
C PRO A 200 25.13 2.80 25.01
N THR A 201 26.28 3.04 24.39
CA THR A 201 27.18 4.15 24.74
C THR A 201 26.86 5.41 23.92
N LYS A 202 27.42 6.55 24.33
CA LYS A 202 27.27 7.83 23.60
C LYS A 202 27.81 7.75 22.16
N ASP A 203 28.80 6.90 21.93
CA ASP A 203 29.44 6.71 20.61
C ASP A 203 28.70 5.71 19.70
N LYS A 204 27.44 5.38 20.03
CA LYS A 204 26.61 4.38 19.33
C LYS A 204 27.23 2.97 19.31
N ARG A 205 28.11 2.67 20.27
CA ARG A 205 28.63 1.33 20.53
C ARG A 205 27.83 0.66 21.65
N TRP A 206 28.12 -0.61 21.90
CA TRP A 206 27.42 -1.43 22.86
C TRP A 206 28.39 -2.07 23.85
N GLU A 207 28.27 -1.75 25.13
CA GLU A 207 29.01 -2.39 26.22
C GLU A 207 28.26 -3.64 26.69
N LEU A 208 28.94 -4.77 26.74
CA LEU A 208 28.38 -6.04 27.19
C LEU A 208 28.90 -6.37 28.59
N PHE A 209 27.99 -6.67 29.51
CA PHE A 209 28.27 -7.08 30.88
C PHE A 209 27.71 -8.48 31.16
N ARG A 210 28.44 -9.28 31.94
CA ARG A 210 27.90 -10.45 32.64
C ARG A 210 27.29 -9.97 33.95
N ILE A 211 26.03 -10.30 34.19
CA ILE A 211 25.29 -9.89 35.40
C ILE A 211 24.67 -11.11 36.07
N GLN A 212 24.55 -11.12 37.40
CA GLN A 212 23.75 -12.13 38.09
C GLN A 212 22.25 -11.80 38.01
N ASP A 213 21.91 -10.56 38.35
CA ASP A 213 20.56 -10.01 38.38
C ASP A 213 20.48 -8.64 37.70
N VAL A 214 19.26 -8.10 37.54
CA VAL A 214 19.01 -6.84 36.81
C VAL A 214 19.74 -5.64 37.44
N ASP A 215 19.81 -5.61 38.77
CA ASP A 215 20.41 -4.53 39.56
C ASP A 215 21.93 -4.67 39.73
N ASP A 216 22.52 -5.77 39.24
CA ASP A 216 23.95 -6.02 39.31
C ASP A 216 24.70 -5.06 38.37
N SER A 217 25.76 -4.41 38.88
CA SER A 217 26.67 -3.63 38.04
C SER A 217 27.36 -4.51 37.00
N GLY A 218 27.54 -5.79 37.31
CA GLY A 218 28.08 -6.82 36.42
C GLY A 218 29.56 -6.65 36.14
N LYS A 219 30.14 -7.65 35.46
CA LYS A 219 31.51 -7.60 34.95
C LYS A 219 31.51 -7.29 33.47
N GLU A 220 32.26 -6.27 33.08
CA GLU A 220 32.41 -5.89 31.67
C GLU A 220 33.14 -7.00 30.91
N ILE A 221 32.54 -7.44 29.81
CA ILE A 221 33.14 -8.40 28.87
C ILE A 221 33.86 -7.64 27.75
N GLY A 222 33.26 -6.54 27.28
CA GLY A 222 33.86 -5.65 26.30
C GLY A 222 32.86 -4.82 25.51
N VAL A 223 33.40 -4.06 24.55
CA VAL A 223 32.65 -3.07 23.75
C VAL A 223 32.55 -3.52 22.29
N TYR A 224 31.34 -3.43 21.72
CA TYR A 224 31.00 -3.90 20.39
C TYR A 224 30.44 -2.78 19.51
N GLY A 225 30.77 -2.81 18.22
CA GLY A 225 30.27 -1.83 17.26
C GLY A 225 28.78 -1.98 16.97
N ARG A 226 28.29 -3.21 16.77
CA ARG A 226 26.88 -3.51 16.54
C ARG A 226 26.40 -4.60 17.49
N ARG A 227 25.08 -4.64 17.76
CA ARG A 227 24.43 -5.73 18.51
C ARG A 227 24.73 -7.12 17.92
N GLY A 228 24.90 -7.21 16.60
CA GLY A 228 25.29 -8.45 15.92
C GLY A 228 26.66 -8.98 16.33
N ASP A 229 27.60 -8.10 16.68
CA ASP A 229 28.95 -8.49 17.10
C ASP A 229 28.92 -9.02 18.55
N ALA A 230 28.16 -8.38 19.43
CA ALA A 230 27.90 -8.88 20.78
C ALA A 230 27.22 -10.27 20.77
N ASN A 231 26.29 -10.52 19.83
CA ASN A 231 25.68 -11.84 19.66
C ASN A 231 26.69 -12.93 19.28
N LYS A 232 27.67 -12.61 18.42
CA LYS A 232 28.73 -13.56 18.04
C LYS A 232 29.61 -13.89 19.23
N ALA A 233 29.95 -12.90 20.06
CA ALA A 233 30.71 -13.14 21.29
C ALA A 233 29.92 -14.01 22.28
N LEU A 234 28.64 -13.68 22.52
CA LEU A 234 27.76 -14.46 23.40
C LEU A 234 27.53 -15.89 22.94
N ALA A 235 27.58 -16.16 21.63
CA ALA A 235 27.47 -17.53 21.11
C ALA A 235 28.58 -18.45 21.59
N LYS A 236 29.75 -17.90 21.94
CA LYS A 236 30.88 -18.65 22.51
C LYS A 236 30.88 -18.55 24.04
N LEU A 237 30.82 -17.33 24.57
CA LEU A 237 30.93 -17.02 26.00
C LEU A 237 29.83 -17.66 26.87
N ALA A 238 28.65 -17.93 26.31
CA ALA A 238 27.57 -18.59 27.05
C ALA A 238 27.87 -20.06 27.37
N TYR A 239 28.77 -20.71 26.62
CA TYR A 239 29.07 -22.14 26.74
C TYR A 239 30.49 -22.42 27.24
N GLU A 240 31.40 -21.45 27.17
CA GLU A 240 32.74 -21.58 27.72
C GLU A 240 32.72 -21.55 29.26
N PRO A 241 33.71 -22.17 29.94
CA PRO A 241 33.88 -22.05 31.38
C PRO A 241 33.96 -20.57 31.76
N GLU A 242 33.31 -20.15 32.86
CA GLU A 242 33.44 -18.76 33.29
C GLU A 242 34.93 -18.47 33.57
N PRO A 243 35.49 -17.36 33.05
CA PRO A 243 36.85 -16.95 33.39
C PRO A 243 36.95 -16.85 34.91
N ARG A 244 38.09 -17.21 35.50
CA ARG A 244 38.31 -16.92 36.93
C ARG A 244 38.58 -15.42 37.04
N TRP A 245 37.59 -14.68 37.53
CA TRP A 245 37.61 -13.23 37.70
C TRP A 245 37.55 -12.82 39.15
#